data_AF-A0A7S3T3W9-F1
#
_entry.id   AF-A0A7S3T3W9-F1
#
_cell.length_a   1.000
_cell.length_b   1.000
_cell.length_c   1.000
_cell.angle_alpha   90.00
_cell.angle_beta   90.00
_cell.angle_gamma   90.00
#
_symmetry.space_group_name_H-M   'P 1'
#
loop_
_entity.id
_entity.type
_entity.pdbx_description
1 polymer ?
#
loop_
_entity_poly.entity_id
_entity_poly.type
_entity_poly.pdbx_seq_one_letter_code
_entity_poly.pdbx_strand_id
1 'polypeptide(L)'
;AAPLRAYLSRRGVARFASRQWSPVSAANQHDARMHLSNSSINQRVDGGASNKKAIERLLPDLEARGIDAEFVWCRVRRLIALTVASIAPTIAHAYTTVFDCSDGTSCNSLSANLWTGTANAMQVGAAAPRRSFQIIGMDVMLDSTGTPLLVE
;
A
#
# COMPACT_ATOMS: atom_id res chain seq x y z
N ALA A 1 18.30 -15.76 -5.62
CA ALA A 1 17.51 -14.51 -5.70
C ALA A 1 17.93 -13.50 -4.62
N ALA A 2 17.86 -12.19 -4.90
CA ALA A 2 18.06 -11.14 -3.89
C ALA A 2 16.82 -11.05 -2.96
N PRO A 3 16.98 -10.73 -1.65
CA PRO A 3 15.87 -10.71 -0.71
C PRO A 3 14.85 -9.60 -1.02
N LEU A 4 13.57 -9.85 -0.72
CA LEU A 4 12.51 -8.83 -0.81
C LEU A 4 12.89 -7.61 0.02
N ARG A 5 12.73 -6.41 -0.57
CA ARG A 5 12.90 -5.14 0.14
C ARG A 5 11.58 -4.38 0.05
N ALA A 6 11.06 -4.00 1.21
CA ALA A 6 9.84 -3.22 1.34
C ALA A 6 10.16 -1.87 1.99
N TYR A 7 9.47 -0.83 1.54
CA TYR A 7 9.62 0.53 2.03
C TYR A 7 8.23 1.10 2.29
N LEU A 8 8.09 1.82 3.39
CA LEU A 8 6.87 2.55 3.70
C LEU A 8 7.09 4.05 3.48
N SER A 9 6.23 4.66 2.67
CA SER A 9 6.22 6.11 2.49
C SER A 9 5.94 6.80 3.83
N ARG A 10 6.69 7.89 4.11
CA ARG A 10 6.39 8.78 5.25
C ARG A 10 5.16 9.65 5.00
N ARG A 11 4.69 9.70 3.76
CA ARG A 11 3.53 10.49 3.33
C ARG A 11 2.40 9.56 2.94
N GLY A 12 1.18 9.95 3.31
CA GLY A 12 -0.04 9.24 2.94
C GLY A 12 -1.26 10.14 3.08
N VAL A 13 -2.44 9.58 2.83
CA VAL A 13 -3.69 10.32 2.80
C VAL A 13 -4.77 9.60 3.59
N ALA A 14 -5.42 10.35 4.47
CA ALA A 14 -6.65 9.94 5.12
C ALA A 14 -7.85 10.41 4.27
N ARG A 15 -8.81 9.52 4.07
CA ARG A 15 -10.05 9.77 3.32
C ARG A 15 -11.23 9.74 4.28
N PHE A 16 -12.09 10.74 4.19
CA PHE A 16 -13.26 10.90 5.05
C PHE A 16 -14.54 10.73 4.26
N ALA A 17 -15.54 10.15 4.93
CA ALA A 17 -16.93 10.19 4.50
C ALA A 17 -17.46 11.63 4.56
N SER A 18 -18.36 12.01 3.65
CA SER A 18 -18.89 13.38 3.59
C SER A 18 -20.12 13.60 4.47
N ARG A 19 -20.77 12.52 4.93
CA ARG A 19 -21.84 12.59 5.93
C ARG A 19 -21.35 12.13 7.30
N GLN A 20 -21.96 12.69 8.35
CA GLN A 20 -21.63 12.32 9.71
C GLN A 20 -21.98 10.86 9.98
N TRP A 21 -21.02 10.12 10.52
CA TRP A 21 -21.18 8.70 10.81
C TRP A 21 -22.22 8.44 11.90
N SER A 22 -22.99 7.38 11.73
CA SER A 22 -23.82 6.76 12.77
C SER A 22 -23.81 5.24 12.63
N PRO A 23 -24.11 4.47 13.70
CA PRO A 23 -24.20 3.02 13.62
C PRO A 23 -25.18 2.56 12.55
N VAL A 24 -24.85 1.46 11.86
CA VAL A 24 -25.68 0.91 10.78
C VAL A 24 -27.05 0.49 11.33
N SER A 25 -28.10 0.87 10.60
CA SER A 25 -29.50 0.59 10.86
C SER A 25 -30.25 0.43 9.54
N ALA A 26 -31.47 -0.12 9.57
CA ALA A 26 -32.30 -0.24 8.37
C ALA A 26 -32.54 1.11 7.67
N ALA A 27 -32.52 2.22 8.42
CA ALA A 27 -32.76 3.56 7.90
C ALA A 27 -31.54 4.20 7.22
N ASN A 28 -30.30 3.81 7.57
CA ASN A 28 -29.08 4.45 7.05
C ASN A 28 -28.14 3.51 6.29
N GLN A 29 -28.35 2.19 6.29
CA GLN A 29 -27.47 1.21 5.66
C GLN A 29 -27.20 1.45 4.17
N HIS A 30 -28.09 2.16 3.48
CA HIS A 30 -27.98 2.50 2.07
C HIS A 30 -27.20 3.81 1.81
N ASP A 31 -26.87 4.57 2.85
CA ASP A 31 -26.14 5.83 2.74
C ASP A 31 -24.62 5.59 2.57
N ALA A 32 -24.23 5.38 1.31
CA ALA A 32 -22.83 5.18 0.94
C ALA A 32 -21.90 6.33 1.38
N ARG A 33 -22.41 7.57 1.45
CA ARG A 33 -21.62 8.74 1.86
C ARG A 33 -21.41 8.85 3.37
N MET A 34 -22.08 7.99 4.15
CA MET A 34 -21.89 7.83 5.59
C MET A 34 -20.94 6.66 5.91
N HIS A 35 -21.06 5.57 5.14
CA HIS A 35 -20.41 4.30 5.47
C HIS A 35 -19.15 3.99 4.66
N LEU A 36 -18.94 4.67 3.52
CA LEU A 36 -17.76 4.48 2.67
C LEU A 36 -16.92 5.76 2.66
N SER A 37 -15.59 5.61 2.68
CA SER A 37 -14.63 6.73 2.66
C SER A 37 -14.07 7.01 1.26
N ASN A 38 -14.42 6.16 0.27
CA ASN A 38 -13.88 6.22 -1.09
C ASN A 38 -14.10 7.63 -1.68
N SER A 39 -13.02 8.20 -2.22
CA SER A 39 -13.09 9.56 -2.77
C SER A 39 -13.96 9.64 -4.01
N SER A 40 -14.15 8.55 -4.75
CA SER A 40 -15.09 8.48 -5.87
C SER A 40 -16.54 8.69 -5.45
N ILE A 41 -16.89 8.31 -4.21
CA ILE A 41 -18.24 8.42 -3.64
C ILE A 41 -18.45 9.75 -2.91
N ASN A 42 -17.41 10.21 -2.20
CA ASN A 42 -17.44 11.39 -1.34
C ASN A 42 -16.84 12.64 -2.00
N GLN A 43 -16.98 12.76 -3.32
CA GLN A 43 -16.47 13.92 -4.06
C GLN A 43 -17.20 15.18 -3.60
N ARG A 44 -16.43 16.17 -3.12
CA ARG A 44 -16.87 17.47 -2.59
C ARG A 44 -17.81 17.33 -1.39
N VAL A 45 -17.29 17.70 -0.21
CA VAL A 45 -18.13 17.94 0.96
C VAL A 45 -18.98 19.18 0.68
N ASP A 46 -20.21 19.24 1.19
CA ASP A 46 -21.05 20.43 1.09
C ASP A 46 -20.25 21.64 1.62
N GLY A 47 -20.12 22.69 0.79
CA GLY A 47 -19.24 23.84 1.08
C GLY A 47 -17.84 23.79 0.44
N GLY A 48 -17.54 22.80 -0.40
CA GLY A 48 -16.34 22.78 -1.25
C GLY A 48 -15.05 22.30 -0.57
N ALA A 49 -15.12 21.86 0.68
CA ALA A 49 -13.97 21.31 1.41
C ALA A 49 -13.52 19.94 0.83
N SER A 50 -12.22 19.69 0.91
CA SER A 50 -11.63 18.40 0.54
C SER A 50 -11.96 17.34 1.60
N ASN A 51 -12.43 16.17 1.17
CA ASN A 51 -12.63 15.00 2.04
C ASN A 51 -11.34 14.21 2.30
N LYS A 52 -10.18 14.80 1.96
CA LYS A 52 -8.86 14.20 2.12
C LYS A 52 -8.00 15.07 3.05
N LYS A 53 -7.24 14.41 3.91
CA LYS A 53 -6.23 15.05 4.77
C LYS A 53 -4.91 14.29 4.67
N ALA A 54 -3.80 15.00 4.61
CA ALA A 54 -2.47 14.38 4.65
C ALA A 54 -2.23 13.76 6.05
N ILE A 55 -1.58 12.60 6.13
CA ILE A 55 -1.32 11.91 7.42
C ILE A 55 -0.57 12.82 8.39
N GLU A 56 0.34 13.65 7.89
CA GLU A 56 1.15 14.58 8.68
C GLU A 56 0.32 15.68 9.34
N ARG A 57 -0.89 15.95 8.81
CA ARG A 57 -1.87 16.83 9.46
C ARG A 57 -2.83 16.04 10.34
N LEU A 58 -3.10 14.79 9.99
CA LEU A 58 -3.99 13.93 10.77
C LEU A 58 -3.38 13.54 12.13
N LEU A 59 -2.10 13.18 12.17
CA LEU A 59 -1.47 12.69 13.41
C LEU A 59 -1.57 13.71 14.55
N PRO A 60 -1.22 15.00 14.37
CA PRO A 60 -1.44 16.01 15.42
C PRO A 60 -2.92 16.20 15.80
N ASP A 61 -3.83 16.08 14.82
CA ASP A 61 -5.28 16.18 15.10
C ASP A 61 -5.79 15.01 15.96
N LEU A 62 -5.18 13.83 15.85
CA LEU A 62 -5.47 12.67 16.70
C LEU A 62 -4.95 12.88 18.13
N GLU A 63 -3.73 13.40 18.27
CA GLU A 63 -3.15 13.74 19.59
C GLU A 63 -4.00 14.77 20.32
N ALA A 64 -4.47 15.81 19.63
CA ALA A 64 -5.36 16.82 20.18
C ALA A 64 -6.72 16.24 20.67
N ARG A 65 -7.08 15.04 20.21
CA ARG A 65 -8.28 14.29 20.63
C ARG A 65 -7.99 13.21 21.67
N GLY A 66 -6.75 13.14 22.18
CA GLY A 66 -6.33 12.17 23.17
C GLY A 66 -5.95 10.80 22.61
N ILE A 67 -5.77 10.66 21.30
CA ILE A 67 -5.29 9.43 20.66
C ILE A 67 -3.78 9.55 20.45
N ASP A 68 -3.02 8.59 20.98
CA ASP A 68 -1.56 8.54 20.81
C ASP A 68 -1.19 8.27 19.33
N ALA A 69 -0.72 9.30 18.64
CA ALA A 69 -0.38 9.22 17.23
C ALA A 69 0.86 8.35 16.96
N GLU A 70 1.82 8.30 17.88
CA GLU A 70 3.01 7.46 17.73
C GLU A 70 2.63 5.99 17.88
N PHE A 71 1.75 5.67 18.84
CA PHE A 71 1.16 4.34 18.95
C PHE A 71 0.41 3.93 17.68
N VAL A 72 -0.46 4.80 17.15
CA VAL A 72 -1.19 4.56 15.89
C VAL A 72 -0.21 4.27 14.76
N TRP A 73 0.79 5.13 14.57
CA TRP A 73 1.74 5.00 13.46
C TRP A 73 2.62 3.75 13.58
N CYS A 74 3.09 3.43 14.79
CA CYS A 74 3.83 2.20 15.07
C CYS A 74 3.00 0.95 14.72
N ARG A 75 1.72 0.95 15.08
CA ARG A 75 0.78 -0.14 14.77
C ARG A 75 0.53 -0.27 13.27
N VAL A 76 0.37 0.84 12.55
CA VAL A 76 0.24 0.85 11.07
C VAL A 76 1.49 0.26 10.42
N ARG A 77 2.69 0.70 10.81
CA ARG A 77 3.96 0.15 10.31
C ARG A 77 4.06 -1.36 10.51
N ARG A 78 3.70 -1.83 11.70
CA ARG A 78 3.72 -3.25 12.05
C ARG A 78 2.71 -4.05 11.22
N LEU A 79 1.49 -3.54 11.07
CA LEU A 79 0.44 -4.15 10.26
C LEU A 79 0.93 -4.35 8.82
N ILE A 80 1.44 -3.29 8.19
CA ILE A 80 1.98 -3.32 6.82
C ILE A 80 3.15 -4.30 6.70
N ALA A 81 4.09 -4.29 7.65
CA ALA A 81 5.23 -5.20 7.64
C ALA A 81 4.80 -6.67 7.69
N LEU A 82 3.79 -6.99 8.50
CA LEU A 82 3.25 -8.35 8.60
C LEU A 82 2.50 -8.76 7.33
N THR A 83 1.73 -7.85 6.72
CA THR A 83 1.05 -8.10 5.44
C THR A 83 2.05 -8.37 4.31
N VAL A 84 3.15 -7.62 4.25
CA VAL A 84 4.20 -7.88 3.24
C VAL A 84 4.95 -9.18 3.55
N ALA A 85 5.24 -9.45 4.81
CA ALA A 85 5.91 -10.68 5.21
C ALA A 85 5.09 -11.94 4.90
N SER A 86 3.76 -11.89 5.02
CA SER A 86 2.89 -13.03 4.76
C SER A 86 2.87 -13.44 3.29
N ILE A 87 2.97 -12.49 2.35
CA ILE A 87 2.99 -12.75 0.90
C ILE A 87 4.40 -12.94 0.34
N ALA A 88 5.45 -12.65 1.12
CA ALA A 88 6.84 -12.74 0.67
C ALA A 88 7.22 -14.09 0.05
N PRO A 89 6.80 -15.27 0.57
CA PRO A 89 7.12 -16.56 -0.05
C PRO A 89 6.50 -16.71 -1.45
N THR A 90 5.24 -16.30 -1.61
CA THR A 90 4.52 -16.35 -2.88
C THR A 90 5.18 -15.47 -3.93
N ILE A 91 5.55 -14.23 -3.55
CA ILE A 91 6.26 -13.30 -4.45
C ILE A 91 7.62 -13.87 -4.83
N ALA A 92 8.37 -14.41 -3.86
CA ALA A 92 9.69 -14.99 -4.13
C ALA A 92 9.60 -16.15 -5.13
N HIS A 93 8.64 -17.06 -4.93
CA HIS A 93 8.41 -18.18 -5.85
C HIS A 93 8.02 -17.71 -7.25
N ALA A 94 7.03 -16.82 -7.37
CA ALA A 94 6.60 -16.30 -8.67
C ALA A 94 7.76 -15.57 -9.39
N TYR A 95 8.55 -14.80 -8.65
CA TYR A 95 9.71 -14.11 -9.18
C TYR A 95 10.75 -15.11 -9.71
N THR A 96 11.10 -16.14 -8.94
CA THR A 96 12.09 -17.14 -9.37
C THR A 96 11.58 -17.93 -10.57
N THR A 97 10.31 -18.31 -10.63
CA THR A 97 9.75 -19.03 -11.79
C THR A 97 9.80 -18.24 -13.09
N VAL A 98 9.74 -16.90 -13.00
CA VAL A 98 9.75 -16.02 -14.18
C VAL A 98 11.17 -15.58 -14.55
N PHE A 99 12.04 -15.36 -13.56
CA PHE A 99 13.33 -14.70 -13.77
C PHE A 99 14.56 -15.59 -13.51
N ASP A 100 14.43 -16.70 -12.78
CA ASP A 100 15.51 -17.70 -12.57
C ASP A 100 15.38 -18.82 -13.63
N CYS A 101 15.48 -18.48 -14.91
CA CYS A 101 15.74 -19.44 -15.98
C CYS A 101 17.25 -19.62 -16.13
N SER A 102 17.87 -20.34 -15.20
CA SER A 102 19.22 -20.88 -15.38
C SER A 102 19.12 -22.21 -16.11
N ASP A 103 19.22 -22.17 -17.44
CA ASP A 103 19.99 -23.11 -18.29
C ASP A 103 19.49 -23.10 -19.75
N GLY A 104 19.91 -22.08 -20.52
CA GLY A 104 20.09 -22.15 -21.98
C GLY A 104 18.89 -22.43 -22.90
N THR A 105 17.71 -22.82 -22.39
CA THR A 105 16.58 -23.25 -23.23
C THR A 105 15.30 -22.51 -22.86
N SER A 106 14.91 -21.63 -23.78
CA SER A 106 13.60 -21.00 -23.99
C SER A 106 12.94 -20.23 -22.83
N CYS A 107 13.33 -18.96 -22.68
CA CYS A 107 12.37 -17.89 -22.39
C CYS A 107 12.76 -16.58 -23.10
N ASN A 108 13.18 -16.68 -24.38
CA ASN A 108 13.49 -15.50 -25.21
C ASN A 108 12.31 -15.03 -26.08
N SER A 109 11.11 -15.57 -25.94
CA SER A 109 10.01 -15.27 -26.87
C SER A 109 9.09 -14.10 -26.50
N LEU A 110 9.26 -13.42 -25.35
CA LEU A 110 8.34 -12.33 -24.97
C LEU A 110 8.97 -10.97 -24.62
N SER A 111 10.30 -10.82 -24.61
CA SER A 111 10.90 -9.50 -24.34
C SER A 111 12.20 -9.18 -25.10
N ALA A 112 12.67 -10.04 -26.00
CA ALA A 112 14.00 -9.91 -26.61
C ALA A 112 14.13 -8.82 -27.71
N ASN A 113 13.07 -8.08 -28.04
CA ASN A 113 13.11 -7.11 -29.15
C ASN A 113 13.16 -5.62 -28.72
N LEU A 114 13.45 -5.30 -27.45
CA LEU A 114 13.44 -3.90 -26.99
C LEU A 114 14.75 -3.35 -26.41
N TRP A 115 15.84 -4.14 -26.34
CA TRP A 115 17.12 -3.58 -25.90
C TRP A 115 18.32 -4.32 -26.49
N THR A 116 18.65 -4.06 -27.75
CA THR A 116 19.97 -4.40 -28.31
C THR A 116 20.91 -3.22 -28.09
N GLY A 117 21.57 -3.20 -26.94
CA GLY A 117 22.74 -2.38 -26.67
C GLY A 117 23.85 -3.28 -26.14
N THR A 118 24.80 -3.63 -27.00
CA THR A 118 25.96 -4.46 -26.73
C THR A 118 26.79 -3.89 -25.58
N ALA A 119 26.99 -4.66 -24.51
CA ALA A 119 28.08 -4.43 -23.57
C ALA A 119 28.56 -5.75 -22.96
N ASN A 120 29.78 -6.14 -23.34
CA ASN A 120 30.59 -7.11 -22.60
C ASN A 120 30.79 -6.59 -21.17
N ALA A 121 30.39 -7.35 -20.16
CA ALA A 121 30.73 -7.08 -18.78
C ALA A 121 31.12 -8.36 -18.04
N MET A 122 32.43 -8.49 -17.89
CA MET A 122 33.22 -9.19 -16.88
C MET A 122 32.47 -9.59 -15.59
N GLN A 123 32.64 -10.86 -15.21
CA GLN A 123 32.21 -11.41 -13.92
C GLN A 123 32.91 -10.71 -12.75
N VAL A 124 32.13 -10.04 -11.92
CA VAL A 124 32.38 -9.78 -10.50
C VAL A 124 31.07 -10.09 -9.80
N GLY A 125 31.11 -10.69 -8.59
CA GLY A 125 29.96 -11.17 -7.80
C GLY A 125 28.93 -10.10 -7.41
N ALA A 126 28.30 -9.47 -8.41
CA ALA A 126 27.20 -8.55 -8.26
C ALA A 126 25.92 -9.37 -8.13
N ALA A 127 25.17 -9.13 -7.04
CA ALA A 127 23.83 -9.66 -6.90
C ALA A 127 23.03 -9.34 -8.19
N ALA A 128 22.37 -10.36 -8.74
CA ALA A 128 21.59 -10.21 -9.98
C ALA A 128 20.67 -8.97 -9.91
N PRO A 129 20.54 -8.20 -11.01
CA PRO A 129 19.74 -6.99 -11.02
C PRO A 129 18.28 -7.31 -10.65
N ARG A 130 17.69 -6.45 -9.80
CA ARG A 130 16.28 -6.55 -9.44
C ARG A 130 15.44 -6.11 -10.63
N ARG A 131 14.55 -6.98 -11.12
CA ARG A 131 13.81 -6.76 -12.37
C ARG A 131 12.37 -6.28 -12.15
N SER A 132 11.90 -6.26 -10.91
CA SER A 132 10.56 -5.79 -10.56
C SER A 132 10.57 -4.90 -9.32
N PHE A 133 9.64 -3.95 -9.33
CA PHE A 133 9.23 -3.16 -8.17
C PHE A 133 7.73 -2.91 -8.28
N GLN A 134 7.08 -2.61 -7.16
CA GLN A 134 5.66 -2.31 -7.13
C GLN A 134 5.39 -1.25 -6.06
N ILE A 135 4.46 -0.35 -6.36
CA ILE A 135 3.89 0.58 -5.39
C ILE A 135 2.52 0.02 -5.00
N ILE A 136 2.32 -0.25 -3.71
CA ILE A 136 1.08 -0.80 -3.16
C ILE A 136 0.42 0.28 -2.31
N GLY A 137 -0.84 0.57 -2.58
CA GLY A 137 -1.70 1.31 -1.67
C GLY A 137 -2.31 0.34 -0.68
N MET A 138 -2.13 0.57 0.62
CA MET A 138 -2.79 -0.21 1.67
C MET A 138 -3.82 0.67 2.35
N ASP A 139 -5.05 0.18 2.41
CA ASP A 139 -6.15 0.85 3.06
C ASP A 139 -6.29 0.34 4.49
N VAL A 140 -6.18 1.29 5.43
CA VAL A 140 -6.23 1.01 6.87
C VAL A 140 -7.33 1.86 7.48
N MET A 141 -8.20 1.22 8.25
CA MET A 141 -9.23 1.87 9.05
C MET A 141 -8.77 1.95 10.50
N LEU A 142 -9.03 3.06 11.17
CA LEU A 142 -8.81 3.21 12.61
C LEU A 142 -10.15 3.00 13.34
N ASP A 143 -10.14 2.21 14.40
CA ASP A 143 -11.30 2.15 15.30
C ASP A 143 -11.34 3.37 16.25
N SER A 144 -12.33 3.40 17.14
CA SER A 144 -12.52 4.49 18.11
C SER A 144 -11.37 4.62 19.13
N THR A 145 -10.50 3.62 19.25
CA THR A 145 -9.32 3.61 20.12
C THR A 145 -8.03 3.98 19.39
N GLY A 146 -8.11 4.17 18.06
CA GLY A 146 -6.93 4.37 17.20
C GLY A 146 -6.24 3.07 16.78
N THR A 147 -6.84 1.90 17.04
CA THR A 147 -6.27 0.64 16.58
C THR A 147 -6.45 0.49 15.07
N PRO A 148 -5.38 0.24 14.30
CA PRO A 148 -5.48 0.06 12.85
C PRO A 148 -5.94 -1.34 12.46
N LEU A 149 -6.84 -1.40 11.49
CA LEU A 149 -7.41 -2.58 10.86
C LEU A 149 -7.11 -2.52 9.36
N LEU A 150 -6.54 -3.60 8.81
CA LEU A 150 -6.31 -3.72 7.37
C LEU A 150 -7.65 -3.92 6.66
N VAL A 151 -7.90 -3.15 5.62
CA VAL A 151 -9.11 -3.26 4.78
C VAL A 151 -8.78 -3.96 3.46
N GLU A 152 -7.83 -3.40 2.70
CA GLU A 152 -7.36 -3.93 1.41
C GLU A 152 -5.90 -3.53 1.10
#